data_AF-A0A7S2K5B6-F1
#
_entry.id   AF-A0A7S2K5B6-F1
#
_cell.length_a   1.000
_cell.length_b   1.000
_cell.length_c   1.000
_cell.angle_alpha   90.00
_cell.angle_beta   90.00
_cell.angle_gamma   90.00
#
_symmetry.space_group_name_H-M   'P 1'
#
loop_
_entity.id
_entity.type
_entity.pdbx_description
1 polymer ?
#
loop_
_entity_poly.entity_id
_entity_poly.type
_entity_poly.pdbx_seq_one_letter_code
_entity_poly.pdbx_strand_id
1 'polypeptide(L)'
;DCFSGAAGDMLLASLIDAADGDPETFAQDLVRRMKRGIPDIAEEWDVTTKRVVRSTGCIAARKVDVLSVFGHQSAPVPGSSSSMAADQREHNHEHSHGHSHGHNHSHNHNHNHEHSHDHNHEHSHDHNHEHSHDHT
;
A
#
# COMPACT_ATOMS: atom_id res chain seq x y z
N ASP A 1 -8.65 16.01 -1.60
CA ASP A 1 -7.81 16.00 -2.80
C ASP A 1 -6.74 14.92 -2.75
N CYS A 2 -7.05 13.73 -3.26
CA CYS A 2 -6.04 12.74 -3.61
C CYS A 2 -5.74 12.89 -5.09
N PHE A 3 -4.70 13.65 -5.45
CA PHE A 3 -4.31 13.87 -6.86
C PHE A 3 -3.66 12.64 -7.53
N SER A 4 -3.43 11.56 -6.79
CA SER A 4 -2.90 10.28 -7.29
C SER A 4 -2.96 9.21 -6.19
N GLY A 5 -4.05 8.44 -6.14
CA GLY A 5 -4.21 7.28 -5.26
C GLY A 5 -4.16 5.97 -6.04
N ALA A 6 -3.87 4.85 -5.37
CA ALA A 6 -3.98 3.53 -5.97
C ALA A 6 -5.45 3.21 -6.27
N ALA A 7 -5.77 2.94 -7.53
CA ALA A 7 -7.12 2.60 -7.99
C ALA A 7 -7.05 1.44 -9.00
N GLY A 8 -8.17 0.73 -9.14
CA GLY A 8 -8.28 -0.36 -10.10
C GLY A 8 -7.30 -1.51 -9.83
N ASP A 9 -6.55 -1.87 -10.85
CA ASP A 9 -5.60 -2.99 -10.85
C ASP A 9 -4.47 -2.81 -9.83
N MET A 10 -3.99 -1.59 -9.59
CA MET A 10 -2.97 -1.31 -8.57
C MET A 10 -3.45 -1.65 -7.16
N LEU A 11 -4.71 -1.33 -6.85
CA LEU A 11 -5.30 -1.65 -5.54
C LEU A 11 -5.52 -3.15 -5.42
N LEU A 12 -6.05 -3.79 -6.47
CA LEU A 12 -6.23 -5.23 -6.52
C LEU A 12 -4.89 -5.98 -6.34
N ALA A 13 -3.85 -5.57 -7.06
CA ALA A 13 -2.51 -6.14 -6.96
C ALA A 13 -1.94 -6.01 -5.55
N SER A 14 -2.15 -4.85 -4.92
CA SER A 14 -1.70 -4.58 -3.55
C SER A 14 -2.42 -5.46 -2.52
N LEU A 15 -3.73 -5.68 -2.70
CA LEU A 15 -4.51 -6.58 -1.86
C LEU A 15 -4.08 -8.05 -2.03
N ILE A 16 -3.80 -8.48 -3.25
CA ILE A 16 -3.30 -9.84 -3.54
C ILE A 16 -1.92 -10.06 -2.90
N ASP A 17 -1.03 -9.07 -2.92
CA ASP A 17 0.30 -9.18 -2.30
C ASP A 17 0.26 -9.07 -0.77
N ALA A 18 -0.73 -8.36 -0.21
CA ALA A 18 -0.93 -8.23 1.23
C ALA A 18 -1.78 -9.37 1.84
N ALA A 19 -2.43 -10.19 1.01
CA ALA A 19 -3.24 -11.30 1.47
C ALA A 19 -2.35 -12.38 2.12
N ASP A 20 -2.84 -12.96 3.20
CA ASP A 20 -2.19 -14.12 3.82
C ASP A 20 -2.23 -15.33 2.88
N GLY A 21 -1.13 -16.08 2.85
CA GLY A 21 -1.02 -17.32 2.07
C GLY A 21 -0.48 -17.12 0.66
N ASP A 22 -0.81 -18.05 -0.23
CA ASP A 22 -0.34 -18.04 -1.61
C ASP A 22 -1.16 -17.04 -2.45
N PRO A 23 -0.52 -16.02 -3.07
CA PRO A 23 -1.23 -14.99 -3.83
C PRO A 23 -2.02 -15.52 -5.03
N GLU A 24 -1.56 -16.61 -5.64
CA GLU A 24 -2.24 -17.23 -6.77
C GLU A 24 -3.54 -17.91 -6.32
N THR A 25 -3.51 -18.59 -5.18
CA THR A 25 -4.69 -19.17 -4.55
C THR A 25 -5.74 -18.11 -4.20
N PHE A 26 -5.31 -16.97 -3.65
CA PHE A 26 -6.21 -15.85 -3.36
C PHE A 26 -6.82 -15.27 -4.65
N ALA A 27 -6.01 -15.06 -5.69
CA ALA A 27 -6.49 -14.58 -6.97
C ALA A 27 -7.53 -15.53 -7.59
N GLN A 28 -7.28 -16.84 -7.55
CA GLN A 28 -8.22 -17.85 -8.04
C GLN A 28 -9.54 -17.88 -7.26
N ASP A 29 -9.50 -17.70 -5.94
CA ASP A 29 -10.74 -17.59 -5.14
C ASP A 29 -11.52 -16.31 -5.47
N LEU A 30 -10.82 -15.19 -5.65
CA LEU A 30 -11.45 -13.95 -6.08
C LEU A 30 -12.15 -14.11 -7.44
N VAL A 31 -11.45 -14.66 -8.45
CA VAL A 31 -12.02 -14.92 -9.78
C VAL A 31 -13.26 -15.82 -9.66
N ARG A 32 -13.17 -16.91 -8.90
CA ARG A 32 -14.30 -17.82 -8.66
C ARG A 32 -15.51 -17.09 -8.09
N ARG A 33 -15.31 -16.20 -7.11
CA ARG A 33 -16.40 -15.42 -6.51
C ARG A 33 -17.00 -14.41 -7.49
N MET A 34 -16.16 -13.74 -8.28
CA MET A 34 -16.59 -12.78 -9.29
C MET A 34 -17.40 -13.44 -10.41
N LYS A 35 -16.96 -14.61 -10.91
CA LYS A 35 -17.71 -15.43 -11.88
C LYS A 35 -19.10 -15.79 -11.37
N ARG A 36 -19.24 -16.11 -10.09
CA ARG A 36 -20.55 -16.34 -9.46
C ARG A 36 -21.40 -15.06 -9.35
N GLY A 37 -20.76 -13.90 -9.17
CA GLY A 37 -21.44 -12.61 -9.05
C GLY A 37 -21.94 -12.04 -10.38
N ILE A 38 -21.33 -12.43 -11.50
CA ILE A 38 -21.65 -11.93 -12.84
C ILE A 38 -21.70 -13.12 -13.82
N PRO A 39 -22.73 -13.99 -13.71
CA PRO A 39 -22.79 -15.25 -14.47
C PRO A 39 -22.85 -15.04 -15.98
N ASP A 40 -23.44 -13.93 -16.44
CA ASP A 40 -23.65 -13.63 -17.86
C ASP A 40 -22.34 -13.55 -18.65
N ILE A 41 -21.24 -13.16 -18.00
CA ILE A 41 -19.91 -13.04 -18.63
C ILE A 41 -18.85 -13.93 -17.97
N ALA A 42 -19.25 -14.90 -17.13
CA ALA A 42 -18.32 -15.69 -16.32
C ALA A 42 -17.30 -16.50 -17.13
N GLU A 43 -17.67 -16.89 -18.35
CA GLU A 43 -16.85 -17.69 -19.26
C GLU A 43 -16.08 -16.85 -20.30
N GLU A 44 -16.16 -15.52 -20.22
CA GLU A 44 -15.56 -14.63 -21.21
C GLU A 44 -14.16 -14.12 -20.81
N TRP A 45 -13.81 -14.28 -19.53
CA TRP A 45 -12.60 -13.71 -18.96
C TRP A 45 -11.95 -14.59 -17.89
N ASP A 46 -10.66 -14.33 -17.68
CA ASP A 46 -9.89 -14.87 -16.56
C ASP A 46 -8.88 -13.82 -16.06
N VAL A 47 -8.25 -14.09 -14.92
CA VAL A 47 -7.22 -13.24 -14.35
C VAL A 47 -5.98 -14.07 -14.05
N THR A 48 -4.82 -13.54 -14.44
CA THR A 48 -3.53 -14.10 -14.04
C THR A 48 -2.74 -13.07 -13.26
N THR A 49 -1.89 -13.56 -12.37
CA THR A 49 -1.04 -12.68 -11.57
C THR A 49 0.42 -13.10 -11.68
N LYS A 50 1.33 -12.14 -11.67
CA LYS A 50 2.77 -12.43 -11.63
C LYS A 50 3.54 -11.34 -10.90
N ARG A 51 4.59 -11.75 -10.21
CA ARG A 51 5.57 -10.81 -9.66
C ARG A 51 6.42 -10.26 -10.81
N VAL A 52 6.54 -8.95 -10.88
CA VAL A 52 7.33 -8.22 -11.86
C VAL A 52 8.33 -7.36 -11.12
N VAL A 53 9.57 -7.37 -11.60
CA VAL A 53 10.62 -6.47 -11.11
C VAL A 53 10.99 -5.54 -12.25
N ARG A 54 10.97 -4.23 -11.99
CA ARG A 54 11.34 -3.17 -12.94
C ARG A 54 12.50 -2.36 -12.39
N SER A 55 13.12 -1.56 -13.28
CA SER A 55 14.23 -0.65 -12.98
C SER A 55 15.38 -1.33 -12.22
N THR A 56 16.23 -2.09 -12.92
CA THR A 56 17.47 -2.70 -12.37
C THR A 56 17.31 -3.34 -10.99
N GLY A 57 16.15 -3.96 -10.71
CA GLY A 57 15.90 -4.66 -9.44
C GLY A 57 15.30 -3.82 -8.31
N CYS A 58 15.13 -2.50 -8.49
CA CYS A 58 14.75 -1.61 -7.39
C CYS A 58 13.25 -1.59 -7.07
N ILE A 59 12.40 -2.00 -8.01
CA ILE A 59 10.94 -1.94 -7.82
C ILE A 59 10.34 -3.30 -8.13
N ALA A 60 9.85 -3.99 -7.10
CA ALA A 60 9.07 -5.20 -7.24
C ALA A 60 7.57 -4.89 -7.05
N ALA A 61 6.74 -5.39 -7.95
CA ALA A 61 5.29 -5.22 -7.91
C ALA A 61 4.58 -6.48 -8.38
N ARG A 62 3.32 -6.65 -7.97
CA ARG A 62 2.42 -7.62 -8.56
C ARG A 62 1.75 -7.01 -9.79
N LYS A 63 1.83 -7.72 -10.91
CA LYS A 63 1.05 -7.42 -12.10
C LYS A 63 -0.18 -8.32 -12.13
N VAL A 64 -1.33 -7.72 -12.40
CA VAL A 64 -2.60 -8.42 -12.63
C VAL A 64 -2.97 -8.24 -14.09
N ASP A 65 -3.16 -9.34 -14.80
CA ASP A 65 -3.52 -9.36 -16.22
C ASP A 65 -4.93 -9.95 -16.36
N VAL A 66 -5.87 -9.17 -16.89
CA VAL A 66 -7.21 -9.65 -17.26
C VAL A 66 -7.15 -10.18 -18.69
N LEU A 67 -7.49 -11.45 -18.85
CA LEU A 67 -7.44 -12.15 -20.13
C LEU A 67 -8.85 -12.29 -20.68
N SER A 68 -9.03 -12.03 -21.97
CA SER A 68 -10.24 -12.43 -22.70
C SER A 68 -10.07 -13.86 -23.19
N VAL A 69 -11.03 -14.73 -22.89
CA VAL A 69 -11.03 -16.13 -23.34
C VAL A 69 -11.12 -16.21 -24.88
N PHE A 70 -11.78 -15.23 -25.51
CA PHE A 70 -11.89 -15.12 -26.96
C PHE A 70 -10.71 -14.42 -27.64
N GLY A 71 -9.68 -14.00 -26.88
CA GLY A 71 -8.50 -13.34 -27.42
C GLY A 71 -8.78 -11.96 -28.03
N HIS A 72 -9.81 -11.26 -27.54
CA HIS A 72 -10.10 -9.89 -27.98
C HIS A 72 -8.90 -8.96 -27.71
N GLN A 73 -8.56 -8.14 -28.69
CA GLN A 73 -7.52 -7.12 -28.53
C GLN A 73 -8.10 -5.91 -27.81
N SER A 74 -7.33 -5.35 -26.88
CA SER A 74 -7.67 -4.08 -26.23
C SER A 74 -7.88 -3.00 -27.28
N ALA A 75 -8.91 -2.18 -27.09
CA ALA A 75 -9.10 -1.01 -27.93
C ALA A 75 -7.84 -0.13 -27.89
N PRO A 76 -7.41 0.44 -29.03
CA PRO A 76 -6.29 1.36 -29.04
C PRO A 76 -6.58 2.55 -28.12
N VAL A 77 -5.57 2.97 -27.38
CA VAL A 77 -5.67 4.13 -26.51
C VAL A 77 -6.00 5.35 -27.38
N PRO A 78 -7.06 6.12 -27.07
CA PRO A 78 -7.39 7.31 -27.85
C PRO A 78 -6.18 8.25 -27.91
N GLY A 79 -5.64 8.47 -29.13
CA GLY A 79 -4.47 9.32 -29.38
C GLY A 79 -3.19 8.59 -29.77
N SER A 80 -3.12 7.25 -29.68
CA SER A 80 -1.96 6.49 -30.20
C SER A 80 -2.14 6.22 -31.69
N SER A 81 -1.72 7.16 -32.56
CA SER A 81 -1.57 6.89 -33.98
C SER A 81 -0.62 5.70 -34.18
N SER A 82 -1.06 4.75 -35.00
CA SER A 82 -0.48 3.44 -35.22
C SER A 82 1.03 3.43 -35.52
N SER A 83 1.80 2.66 -34.74
CA SER A 83 3.03 2.02 -35.23
C SER A 83 3.08 0.56 -34.76
N MET A 84 2.24 -0.26 -35.38
CA MET A 84 2.39 -1.72 -35.37
C MET A 84 3.60 -2.10 -36.23
N ALA A 85 4.81 -1.90 -35.70
CA ALA A 85 6.04 -2.59 -36.10
C ALA A 85 7.19 -2.21 -35.15
N ALA A 86 7.61 -3.18 -34.33
CA ALA A 86 8.86 -3.20 -33.57
C ALA A 86 9.11 -2.02 -32.60
N ASP A 87 8.67 -2.18 -31.35
CA ASP A 87 9.28 -1.43 -30.25
C ASP A 87 9.44 -2.29 -28.99
N GLN A 88 10.37 -3.25 -29.08
CA GLN A 88 11.21 -3.60 -27.93
C GLN A 88 12.34 -2.57 -27.79
N ARG A 89 12.11 -1.29 -28.07
CA ARG A 89 13.05 -0.28 -27.61
C ARG A 89 12.86 -0.20 -26.11
N GLU A 90 13.89 -0.68 -25.42
CA GLU A 90 14.26 -0.15 -24.12
C GLU A 90 14.08 1.38 -24.18
N HIS A 91 12.97 1.86 -23.63
CA HIS A 91 12.79 3.27 -23.34
C HIS A 91 13.73 3.60 -22.19
N ASN A 92 15.03 3.66 -22.50
CA ASN A 92 16.05 4.20 -21.63
C ASN A 92 15.91 5.72 -21.65
N HIS A 93 14.89 6.22 -20.96
CA HIS A 93 14.80 7.63 -20.67
C HIS A 93 15.74 7.92 -19.51
N GLU A 94 16.96 8.33 -19.85
CA GLU A 94 17.89 8.95 -18.91
C GLU A 94 17.31 10.31 -18.50
N HIS A 95 16.49 10.30 -17.45
CA HIS A 95 16.00 11.53 -16.84
C HIS A 95 17.07 12.07 -15.89
N SER A 96 17.87 13.02 -16.36
CA SER A 96 18.66 13.88 -15.49
C SER A 96 17.73 14.88 -14.81
N HIS A 97 17.19 14.53 -13.64
CA HIS A 97 16.44 15.47 -12.81
C HIS A 97 17.42 16.29 -11.95
N GLY A 98 17.91 17.39 -12.51
CA GLY A 98 18.50 18.49 -11.75
C GLY A 98 17.42 19.40 -11.18
N HIS A 99 16.73 18.98 -10.11
CA HIS A 99 15.84 19.88 -9.38
C HIS A 99 16.42 20.17 -8.00
N SER A 100 17.10 21.31 -7.90
CA SER A 100 17.34 21.96 -6.61
C SER A 100 16.07 22.71 -6.24
N HIS A 101 15.34 22.20 -5.25
CA HIS A 101 14.28 22.95 -4.59
C HIS A 101 14.75 23.34 -3.20
N GLY A 102 15.27 24.57 -3.11
CA GLY A 102 15.50 25.24 -1.84
C GLY A 102 14.18 25.79 -1.32
N HIS A 103 13.43 24.97 -0.59
CA HIS A 103 12.27 25.45 0.16
C HIS A 103 12.70 25.74 1.60
N ASN A 104 12.88 27.03 1.89
CA ASN A 104 13.04 27.52 3.26
C ASN A 104 11.65 27.75 3.85
N HIS A 105 11.15 26.78 4.62
CA HIS A 105 9.97 26.98 5.44
C HIS A 105 10.37 27.44 6.83
N SER A 106 10.11 28.71 7.13
CA SER A 106 10.11 29.22 8.51
C SER A 106 8.78 28.86 9.15
N HIS A 107 8.78 27.87 10.04
CA HIS A 107 7.65 27.60 10.91
C HIS A 107 7.83 28.38 12.21
N ASN A 108 6.93 29.33 12.45
CA ASN A 108 6.78 29.97 13.75
C ASN A 108 5.80 29.13 14.58
N HIS A 109 6.31 28.39 15.55
CA HIS A 109 5.49 27.65 16.50
C HIS A 109 5.22 28.53 17.72
N ASN A 110 3.98 29.01 17.84
CA ASN A 110 3.49 29.57 19.09
C ASN A 110 2.89 28.43 19.93
N HIS A 111 3.61 27.99 20.96
CA HIS A 111 3.08 27.05 21.93
C HIS A 111 2.46 27.82 23.09
N ASN A 112 1.13 27.75 23.21
CA ASN A 112 0.44 28.10 24.44
C ASN A 112 0.38 26.85 25.32
N HIS A 113 1.12 26.84 26.42
CA HIS A 113 1.01 25.81 27.44
C HIS A 113 0.05 26.27 28.53
N GLU A 114 -1.14 25.67 28.58
CA GLU A 114 -1.95 25.66 29.80
C GLU A 114 -1.44 24.54 30.71
N HIS A 115 -0.85 24.92 31.83
CA HIS A 115 -0.53 23.99 32.90
C HIS A 115 -1.74 23.86 33.82
N SER A 116 -2.43 22.74 33.75
CA SER A 116 -3.34 22.31 34.83
C SER A 116 -2.56 21.37 35.74
N HIS A 117 -2.18 21.86 36.91
CA HIS A 117 -1.68 21.00 37.99
C HIS A 117 -2.87 20.56 38.84
N ASP A 118 -3.18 19.27 38.78
CA ASP A 118 -3.99 18.60 39.80
C ASP A 118 -3.03 17.84 40.72
N HIS A 119 -2.98 18.24 41.98
CA HIS A 119 -2.18 17.57 43.01
C HIS A 119 -3.12 16.76 43.89
N ASN A 120 -3.21 15.46 43.61
CA ASN A 120 -3.79 14.51 44.55
C ASN A 120 -2.68 13.99 45.47
N HIS A 121 -2.71 14.41 46.73
CA HIS A 121 -1.84 13.86 47.78
C HIS A 121 -2.63 12.84 48.60
N GLU A 122 -2.38 11.55 48.35
CA GLU A 122 -2.69 10.50 49.32
C GLU A 122 -1.49 10.32 50.25
N HIS A 123 -1.71 10.60 51.53
CA HIS A 123 -0.78 10.22 52.60
C HIS A 123 -1.32 8.96 53.28
N SER A 124 -0.64 7.84 53.05
CA SER A 124 -0.75 6.66 53.91
C SER A 124 0.53 6.53 54.71
N HIS A 125 0.43 6.66 56.02
CA HIS A 125 1.51 6.33 56.94
C HIS A 125 1.11 5.08 57.71
N ASP A 126 1.84 4.00 57.45
CA ASP A 126 1.83 2.80 58.25
C ASP A 126 3.00 2.88 59.24
N HIS A 127 2.69 2.75 60.54
CA HIS A 127 3.67 2.72 61.60
C HIS A 127 3.62 1.36 62.26
N ASN A 128 4.56 0.49 61.89
CA ASN A 128 4.86 -0.71 62.64
C ASN A 128 6.09 -0.43 63.53
N HIS A 129 5.87 -0.40 64.84
CA HIS A 129 6.94 -0.42 65.83
C HIS A 129 6.93 -1.75 66.56
N GLU A 130 7.85 -2.64 66.18
CA GLU A 130 8.24 -3.78 67.02
C GLU A 130 9.12 -3.29 68.15
N HIS A 131 8.65 -3.49 69.39
CA HIS A 131 9.48 -3.37 70.58
C HIS A 131 9.96 -4.76 70.98
N SER A 132 11.24 -5.03 70.73
CA SER A 132 11.97 -6.12 71.38
C SER A 132 12.64 -5.55 72.63
N HIS A 133 12.23 -6.04 73.79
CA HIS A 133 12.96 -5.83 75.04
C HIS A 133 13.36 -7.19 75.58
N ASP A 134 14.64 -7.49 75.41
CA ASP A 134 15.38 -8.58 76.04
C ASP A 134 15.97 -8.04 77.34
N HIS A 135 15.67 -8.68 78.48
CA HIS A 135 16.45 -8.54 79.70
C HIS A 135 16.38 -9.84 80.51
N THR A 136 17.57 -10.43 80.64
CA THR A 136 18.08 -11.34 81.69
C THR A 136 17.50 -11.15 83.08
#